data_AF-A0A2B5H676-F1
#
_entry.id   AF-A0A2B5H676-F1
#
_cell.length_a   1.000
_cell.length_b   1.000
_cell.length_c   1.000
_cell.angle_alpha   90.00
_cell.angle_beta   90.00
_cell.angle_gamma   90.00
#
_symmetry.space_group_name_H-M   'P 1'
#
loop_
_entity.id
_entity.type
_entity.pdbx_description
1 polymer ?
#
loop_
_entity_poly.entity_id
_entity_poly.type
_entity_poly.pdbx_seq_one_letter_code
_entity_poly.pdbx_strand_id
1 'polypeptide(L)'
;MSEKTYELATFAGGCFWCMVKPFDELPGIHKVLSGYAGGHVENPTYEQVKAGTSGHLEVVQITFDPSIFPYEKLLDLYWPQIDPTDDGGQFFDRGPSYRTAIFYHNETQKELAEKSKQALAESGMFKEPIVTEIRPAAPFYEAEEYHQHFYKKNPEKYATEQKESGREDFIKENWQKK
;
A
#
# COMPACT_ATOMS: atom_id res chain seq x y z
N MET A 1 -8.05 24.38 -21.62
CA MET A 1 -7.21 23.27 -21.14
C MET A 1 -7.63 23.06 -19.69
N SER A 2 -8.24 21.94 -19.34
CA SER A 2 -8.54 21.63 -17.94
C SER A 2 -7.22 21.57 -17.19
N GLU A 3 -7.06 22.36 -16.12
CA GLU A 3 -5.93 22.18 -15.21
C GLU A 3 -5.98 20.74 -14.69
N LYS A 4 -4.90 19.99 -14.91
CA LYS A 4 -4.77 18.64 -14.34
C LYS A 4 -4.44 18.81 -12.86
N THR A 5 -5.41 18.56 -12.01
CA THR A 5 -5.20 18.53 -10.56
C THR A 5 -4.76 17.14 -10.17
N TYR A 6 -3.49 16.97 -9.83
CA TYR A 6 -2.97 15.71 -9.30
C TYR A 6 -3.23 15.60 -7.81
N GLU A 7 -3.56 14.40 -7.36
CA GLU A 7 -3.73 14.06 -5.96
C GLU A 7 -2.69 13.04 -5.50
N LEU A 8 -2.46 13.01 -4.19
CA LEU A 8 -1.62 12.01 -3.53
C LEU A 8 -2.50 10.99 -2.82
N ALA A 9 -2.14 9.72 -2.93
CA ALA A 9 -2.63 8.62 -2.11
C ALA A 9 -1.44 7.92 -1.45
N THR A 10 -1.60 7.38 -0.26
CA THR A 10 -0.51 6.68 0.44
C THR A 10 -1.03 5.43 1.12
N PHE A 11 -0.39 4.29 0.84
CA PHE A 11 -0.83 2.98 1.28
C PHE A 11 0.31 2.18 1.89
N ALA A 12 0.10 1.62 3.08
CA ALA A 12 0.95 0.59 3.67
C ALA A 12 0.30 -0.78 3.46
N GLY A 13 1.08 -1.75 3.03
CA GLY A 13 0.59 -3.08 2.65
C GLY A 13 1.65 -4.16 2.72
N GLY A 14 2.53 -4.09 3.73
CA GLY A 14 3.71 -4.96 3.80
C GLY A 14 4.83 -4.47 2.89
N CYS A 15 5.66 -5.41 2.40
CA CYS A 15 6.79 -5.08 1.52
C CYS A 15 6.36 -4.17 0.36
N PHE A 16 6.92 -2.95 0.34
CA PHE A 16 6.54 -1.94 -0.65
C PHE A 16 6.88 -2.34 -2.10
N TRP A 17 7.79 -3.29 -2.33
CA TRP A 17 8.21 -3.72 -3.67
C TRP A 17 7.06 -4.42 -4.37
N CYS A 18 6.32 -5.23 -3.62
CA CYS A 18 5.13 -5.92 -4.08
C CYS A 18 3.95 -4.97 -4.30
N MET A 19 3.94 -3.82 -3.61
CA MET A 19 2.88 -2.81 -3.73
C MET A 19 3.05 -1.86 -4.91
N VAL A 20 4.27 -1.65 -5.46
CA VAL A 20 4.48 -0.69 -6.56
C VAL A 20 3.89 -1.18 -7.89
N LYS A 21 4.22 -2.41 -8.30
CA LYS A 21 3.87 -2.96 -9.62
C LYS A 21 2.36 -2.94 -9.94
N PRO A 22 1.44 -3.23 -8.99
CA PRO A 22 0.00 -3.16 -9.24
C PRO A 22 -0.53 -1.78 -9.67
N PHE A 23 0.16 -0.69 -9.31
CA PHE A 23 -0.24 0.67 -9.65
C PHE A 23 0.58 1.28 -10.79
N ASP A 24 1.82 0.81 -11.00
CA ASP A 24 2.70 1.36 -12.03
C ASP A 24 2.11 1.11 -13.44
N GLU A 25 2.39 2.05 -14.36
CA GLU A 25 1.99 1.98 -15.78
C GLU A 25 0.48 2.00 -16.07
N LEU A 26 -0.38 2.25 -15.07
CA LEU A 26 -1.82 2.41 -15.28
C LEU A 26 -2.18 3.83 -15.79
N PRO A 27 -3.15 3.96 -16.72
CA PRO A 27 -3.60 5.27 -17.18
C PRO A 27 -4.10 6.14 -16.02
N GLY A 28 -3.53 7.34 -15.88
CA GLY A 28 -3.85 8.27 -14.79
C GLY A 28 -2.94 8.16 -13.57
N ILE A 29 -2.08 7.13 -13.48
CA ILE A 29 -1.03 7.06 -12.47
C ILE A 29 0.23 7.75 -13.01
N HIS A 30 0.73 8.74 -12.27
CA HIS A 30 1.84 9.59 -12.70
C HIS A 30 3.16 9.23 -12.03
N LYS A 31 3.12 8.87 -10.76
CA LYS A 31 4.32 8.52 -9.98
C LYS A 31 3.93 7.54 -8.88
N VAL A 32 4.77 6.54 -8.65
CA VAL A 32 4.66 5.63 -7.50
C VAL A 32 6.04 5.58 -6.84
N LEU A 33 6.10 6.01 -5.58
CA LEU A 33 7.34 6.04 -4.79
C LEU A 33 7.22 5.11 -3.59
N SER A 34 8.27 4.33 -3.34
CA SER A 34 8.44 3.61 -2.09
C SER A 34 8.98 4.55 -1.00
N GLY A 35 8.51 4.39 0.23
CA GLY A 35 8.98 5.21 1.34
C GLY A 35 8.48 4.75 2.70
N TYR A 36 8.63 5.64 3.67
CA TYR A 36 8.32 5.42 5.08
C TYR A 36 7.39 6.52 5.60
N ALA A 37 6.33 6.15 6.29
CA ALA A 37 5.39 7.10 6.89
C ALA A 37 4.69 6.56 8.15
N GLY A 38 4.16 7.48 8.96
CA GLY A 38 3.36 7.19 10.16
C GLY A 38 4.15 6.98 11.45
N GLY A 39 5.48 7.02 11.39
CA GLY A 39 6.37 6.94 12.55
C GLY A 39 6.75 8.29 13.15
N HIS A 40 7.62 8.24 14.15
CA HIS A 40 8.03 9.39 14.96
C HIS A 40 9.48 9.83 14.71
N VAL A 41 10.30 9.01 14.06
CA VAL A 41 11.68 9.36 13.70
C VAL A 41 11.67 10.19 12.41
N GLU A 42 12.29 11.36 12.43
CA GLU A 42 12.49 12.16 11.23
C GLU A 42 13.62 11.58 10.36
N ASN A 43 13.43 11.57 9.04
CA ASN A 43 14.38 11.04 8.05
C ASN A 43 14.93 9.65 8.43
N PRO A 44 14.04 8.65 8.62
CA PRO A 44 14.46 7.32 9.06
C PRO A 44 15.32 6.63 7.98
N THR A 45 16.31 5.85 8.40
CA THR A 45 17.01 4.92 7.50
C THR A 45 16.24 3.60 7.37
N TYR A 46 16.46 2.86 6.29
CA TYR A 46 15.87 1.54 6.12
C TYR A 46 16.10 0.62 7.34
N GLU A 47 17.29 0.65 7.95
CA GLU A 47 17.60 -0.17 9.13
C GLU A 47 16.74 0.19 10.35
N GLN A 48 16.45 1.48 10.55
CA GLN A 48 15.61 1.93 11.67
C GLN A 48 14.15 1.50 11.49
N VAL A 49 13.67 1.51 10.25
CA VAL A 49 12.32 1.03 9.90
C VAL A 49 12.25 -0.48 10.06
N LYS A 50 13.22 -1.20 9.50
CA LYS A 50 13.31 -2.66 9.60
C LYS A 50 13.46 -3.16 11.05
N ALA A 51 14.16 -2.41 11.89
CA ALA A 51 14.27 -2.70 13.32
C ALA A 51 12.97 -2.45 14.10
N GLY A 52 11.98 -1.79 13.49
CA GLY A 52 10.70 -1.45 14.13
C GLY A 52 10.79 -0.34 15.18
N THR A 53 11.94 0.34 15.30
CA THR A 53 12.16 1.37 16.32
C THR A 53 11.70 2.75 15.89
N SER A 54 11.55 2.99 14.58
CA SER A 54 11.15 4.30 14.04
C SER A 54 9.64 4.57 14.11
N GLY A 55 8.83 3.52 14.30
CA GLY A 55 7.37 3.54 14.23
C GLY A 55 6.80 3.73 12.81
N HIS A 56 7.64 3.83 11.78
CA HIS A 56 7.18 3.98 10.41
C HIS A 56 6.72 2.66 9.82
N LEU A 57 5.74 2.75 8.91
CA LEU A 57 5.38 1.67 8.00
C LEU A 57 6.11 1.83 6.67
N GLU A 58 6.36 0.71 6.01
CA GLU A 58 6.64 0.72 4.58
C GLU A 58 5.37 1.11 3.82
N VAL A 59 5.49 2.15 3.00
CA VAL A 59 4.38 2.72 2.22
C VAL A 59 4.76 2.91 0.77
N VAL A 60 3.73 2.95 -0.07
CA VAL A 60 3.81 3.52 -1.41
C VAL A 60 3.02 4.83 -1.46
N GLN A 61 3.64 5.89 -1.98
CA GLN A 61 2.97 7.15 -2.29
C GLN A 61 2.72 7.23 -3.79
N ILE A 62 1.45 7.43 -4.15
CA ILE A 62 0.98 7.45 -5.52
C ILE A 62 0.53 8.86 -5.86
N THR A 63 1.11 9.44 -6.92
CA THR A 63 0.60 10.65 -7.56
C THR A 63 -0.30 10.23 -8.72
N PHE A 64 -1.57 10.65 -8.70
CA PHE A 64 -2.56 10.23 -9.69
C PHE A 64 -3.45 11.38 -10.16
N ASP A 65 -4.06 11.21 -11.33
CA ASP A 65 -5.08 12.08 -11.89
C ASP A 65 -6.47 11.50 -11.55
N PRO A 66 -7.21 12.07 -10.58
CA PRO A 66 -8.50 11.54 -10.14
C PRO A 66 -9.56 11.56 -11.25
N SER A 67 -9.38 12.36 -12.31
CA SER A 67 -10.31 12.40 -13.45
C SER A 67 -10.17 11.18 -14.37
N ILE A 68 -8.99 10.54 -14.38
CA ILE A 68 -8.69 9.35 -15.18
C ILE A 68 -8.75 8.10 -14.29
N PHE A 69 -8.19 8.20 -13.08
CA PHE A 69 -8.08 7.12 -12.12
C PHE A 69 -8.62 7.56 -10.75
N PRO A 70 -9.92 7.40 -10.49
CA PRO A 70 -10.52 7.80 -9.22
C PRO A 70 -9.91 7.07 -8.01
N TYR A 71 -9.96 7.70 -6.84
CA TYR A 71 -9.39 7.14 -5.61
C TYR A 71 -10.02 5.79 -5.23
N GLU A 72 -11.30 5.57 -5.53
CA GLU A 72 -11.96 4.27 -5.30
C GLU A 72 -11.29 3.14 -6.07
N LYS A 73 -10.80 3.41 -7.29
CA LYS A 73 -10.04 2.39 -8.04
C LYS A 73 -8.70 2.08 -7.40
N LEU A 74 -8.08 3.05 -6.72
CA LEU A 74 -6.86 2.79 -5.95
C LEU A 74 -7.15 1.85 -4.78
N LEU A 75 -8.29 2.06 -4.09
CA LEU A 75 -8.75 1.17 -3.02
C LEU A 75 -9.06 -0.24 -3.55
N ASP A 76 -9.75 -0.35 -4.69
CA ASP A 76 -10.07 -1.63 -5.33
C ASP A 76 -8.80 -2.40 -5.74
N LEU A 77 -7.73 -1.70 -6.11
CA LEU A 77 -6.43 -2.31 -6.36
C LEU A 77 -5.64 -2.61 -5.09
N TYR A 78 -5.83 -1.84 -4.02
CA TYR A 78 -5.12 -1.99 -2.75
C TYR A 78 -5.55 -3.25 -2.00
N TRP A 79 -6.85 -3.48 -1.81
CA TRP A 79 -7.36 -4.56 -0.97
C TRP A 79 -6.89 -5.97 -1.38
N PRO A 80 -6.82 -6.32 -2.68
CA PRO A 80 -6.30 -7.62 -3.08
C PRO A 80 -4.81 -7.82 -2.78
N GLN A 81 -4.03 -6.76 -2.62
CA GLN A 81 -2.58 -6.85 -2.43
C GLN A 81 -2.18 -7.12 -0.99
N ILE A 82 -3.13 -7.08 -0.06
CA ILE A 82 -2.90 -7.21 1.38
C ILE A 82 -3.81 -8.28 1.98
N ASP A 83 -3.39 -8.87 3.08
CA ASP A 83 -4.29 -9.50 4.03
C ASP A 83 -4.85 -8.43 4.99
N PRO A 84 -6.12 -8.04 4.86
CA PRO A 84 -6.70 -6.94 5.63
C PRO A 84 -7.12 -7.37 7.05
N THR A 85 -6.96 -8.64 7.43
CA THR A 85 -7.27 -9.15 8.78
C THR A 85 -6.04 -9.34 9.66
N ASP A 86 -4.83 -9.16 9.11
CA ASP A 86 -3.57 -9.37 9.82
C ASP A 86 -2.94 -8.07 10.37
N ASP A 87 -2.88 -7.96 11.71
CA ASP A 87 -2.24 -6.84 12.43
C ASP A 87 -0.77 -7.13 12.83
N GLY A 88 -0.23 -8.31 12.52
CA GLY A 88 1.14 -8.70 12.89
C GLY A 88 2.18 -8.52 11.78
N GLY A 89 1.76 -8.09 10.59
CA GLY A 89 2.58 -8.00 9.38
C GLY A 89 1.85 -8.60 8.19
N GLN A 90 2.48 -8.64 7.03
CA GLN A 90 1.86 -9.14 5.81
C GLN A 90 2.56 -10.38 5.32
N PHE A 91 1.83 -11.49 5.34
CA PHE A 91 2.33 -12.79 4.91
C PHE A 91 3.64 -13.18 5.64
N PHE A 92 4.73 -13.44 4.92
CA PHE A 92 6.06 -13.72 5.50
C PHE A 92 6.72 -12.50 6.16
N ASP A 93 6.35 -11.27 5.77
CA ASP A 93 6.90 -10.05 6.34
C ASP A 93 6.21 -9.73 7.67
N ARG A 94 6.84 -10.15 8.78
CA ARG A 94 6.31 -9.91 10.14
C ARG A 94 6.96 -8.69 10.78
N GLY A 95 6.17 -7.93 11.53
CA GLY A 95 6.64 -6.79 12.31
C GLY A 95 5.78 -5.53 12.12
N PRO A 96 5.98 -4.53 13.00
CA PRO A 96 5.16 -3.33 13.02
C PRO A 96 5.26 -2.54 11.71
N SER A 97 6.42 -2.52 11.05
CA SER A 97 6.66 -1.80 9.79
C SER A 97 5.87 -2.35 8.60
N TYR A 98 5.39 -3.59 8.69
CA TYR A 98 4.68 -4.27 7.60
C TYR A 98 3.17 -4.30 7.79
N ARG A 99 2.64 -3.61 8.80
CA ARG A 99 1.19 -3.48 9.02
C ARG A 99 0.51 -2.77 7.86
N THR A 100 -0.81 -2.97 7.76
CA THR A 100 -1.63 -2.35 6.72
C THR A 100 -2.21 -1.02 7.22
N ALA A 101 -2.13 0.00 6.37
CA ALA A 101 -2.75 1.29 6.66
C ALA A 101 -3.06 2.05 5.37
N ILE A 102 -4.12 2.84 5.40
CA ILE A 102 -4.48 3.82 4.38
C ILE A 102 -4.26 5.21 5.00
N PHE A 103 -3.39 5.99 4.35
CA PHE A 103 -3.06 7.35 4.76
C PHE A 103 -3.80 8.35 3.86
N TYR A 104 -4.87 8.96 4.38
CA TYR A 104 -5.69 9.88 3.62
C TYR A 104 -5.09 11.30 3.60
N HIS A 105 -5.14 11.96 2.45
CA HIS A 105 -4.63 13.32 2.25
C HIS A 105 -5.71 14.40 2.32
N ASN A 106 -6.99 14.00 2.29
CA ASN A 106 -8.15 14.87 2.44
C ASN A 106 -9.36 14.10 3.00
N GLU A 107 -10.41 14.82 3.39
CA GLU A 107 -11.60 14.21 4.01
C GLU A 107 -12.36 13.29 3.04
N THR A 108 -12.38 13.61 1.74
CA THR A 108 -12.99 12.74 0.72
C THR A 108 -12.30 11.38 0.65
N GLN A 109 -10.96 11.34 0.68
CA GLN A 109 -10.21 10.10 0.71
C GLN A 109 -10.49 9.28 1.98
N LYS A 110 -10.65 9.94 3.12
CA LYS A 110 -11.03 9.28 4.38
C LYS A 110 -12.41 8.62 4.26
N GLU A 111 -13.42 9.37 3.83
CA GLU A 111 -14.79 8.86 3.66
C GLU A 111 -14.83 7.67 2.68
N LEU A 112 -14.13 7.78 1.54
CA LEU A 112 -14.04 6.71 0.55
C LEU A 112 -13.31 5.48 1.09
N ALA A 113 -12.21 5.66 1.83
CA ALA A 113 -11.47 4.57 2.45
C ALA A 113 -12.31 3.84 3.52
N GLU A 114 -13.00 4.60 4.38
CA GLU A 114 -13.89 4.05 5.42
C GLU A 114 -15.05 3.27 4.81
N LYS A 115 -15.69 3.84 3.79
CA LYS A 115 -16.77 3.18 3.05
C LYS A 115 -16.29 1.90 2.36
N SER A 116 -15.11 1.94 1.73
CA SER A 116 -14.53 0.77 1.06
C SER A 116 -14.16 -0.33 2.07
N LYS A 117 -13.57 0.03 3.22
CA LYS A 117 -13.30 -0.90 4.32
C LYS A 117 -14.58 -1.54 4.86
N GLN A 118 -15.63 -0.75 5.06
CA GLN A 118 -16.93 -1.25 5.51
C GLN A 118 -17.55 -2.21 4.49
N ALA A 119 -17.55 -1.84 3.21
CA ALA A 119 -18.06 -2.70 2.14
C ALA A 119 -17.29 -4.03 2.08
N LEU A 120 -15.98 -4.01 2.29
CA LEU A 120 -15.16 -5.22 2.36
C LEU A 120 -15.55 -6.10 3.56
N ALA A 121 -15.73 -5.50 4.75
CA ALA A 121 -16.16 -6.21 5.95
C ALA A 121 -17.56 -6.84 5.79
N GLU A 122 -18.46 -6.17 5.08
CA GLU A 122 -19.84 -6.64 4.84
C GLU A 122 -19.95 -7.63 3.67
N SER A 123 -18.92 -7.74 2.82
CA SER A 123 -18.92 -8.62 1.64
C SER A 123 -19.02 -10.11 1.96
N GLY A 124 -18.68 -10.51 3.20
CA GLY A 124 -18.56 -11.90 3.61
C GLY A 124 -17.32 -12.61 3.06
N MET A 125 -16.42 -11.89 2.39
CA MET A 125 -15.15 -12.43 1.87
C MET A 125 -14.22 -12.87 3.01
N PHE A 126 -14.18 -12.10 4.09
CA PHE A 126 -13.37 -12.37 5.28
C PHE A 126 -14.26 -12.70 6.47
N LYS A 127 -13.87 -13.73 7.23
CA LYS A 127 -14.54 -14.11 8.49
C LYS A 127 -14.06 -13.29 9.67
N GLU A 128 -12.81 -12.84 9.59
CA GLU A 128 -12.19 -12.02 10.62
C GLU A 128 -12.42 -10.53 10.36
N PRO A 129 -12.38 -9.69 11.41
CA PRO A 129 -12.53 -8.24 11.25
C PRO A 129 -11.43 -7.64 10.37
N ILE A 130 -11.79 -6.61 9.58
CA ILE A 130 -10.82 -5.84 8.82
C ILE A 130 -10.06 -4.88 9.75
N VAL A 131 -8.78 -5.16 9.98
CA VAL A 131 -7.93 -4.42 10.94
C VAL A 131 -7.14 -3.28 10.32
N THR A 132 -7.07 -3.18 8.99
CA THR A 132 -6.35 -2.11 8.27
C THR A 132 -6.69 -0.72 8.81
N GLU A 133 -5.66 0.02 9.24
CA GLU A 133 -5.85 1.34 9.83
C GLU A 133 -6.19 2.38 8.75
N ILE A 134 -7.02 3.36 9.08
CA ILE A 134 -7.27 4.54 8.24
C ILE A 134 -6.88 5.75 9.07
N ARG A 135 -5.87 6.49 8.63
CA ARG A 135 -5.25 7.57 9.42
C ARG A 135 -4.83 8.74 8.54
N PRO A 136 -4.72 9.96 9.09
CA PRO A 136 -4.28 11.10 8.29
C PRO A 136 -2.88 10.88 7.76
N ALA A 137 -2.60 11.41 6.57
CA ALA A 137 -1.27 11.40 5.99
C ALA A 137 -0.26 12.05 6.95
N ALA A 138 0.81 11.31 7.23
CA ALA A 138 1.96 11.77 7.99
C ALA A 138 3.09 12.21 7.03
N PRO A 139 4.17 12.84 7.52
CA PRO A 139 5.34 13.09 6.70
C PRO A 139 5.82 11.81 5.99
N PHE A 140 6.01 11.92 4.68
CA PHE A 140 6.51 10.85 3.83
C PHE A 140 8.01 11.03 3.61
N TYR A 141 8.78 9.99 3.91
CA TYR A 141 10.21 9.93 3.65
C TYR A 141 10.46 8.96 2.50
N GLU A 142 10.97 9.46 1.39
CA GLU A 142 11.31 8.63 0.23
C GLU A 142 12.40 7.62 0.61
N ALA A 143 12.17 6.35 0.30
CA ALA A 143 13.15 5.29 0.51
C ALA A 143 14.33 5.46 -0.46
N GLU A 144 15.47 4.85 -0.12
CA GLU A 144 16.69 4.93 -0.90
C GLU A 144 16.48 4.48 -2.36
N GLU A 145 17.23 5.08 -3.30
CA GLU A 145 17.06 4.88 -4.74
C GLU A 145 17.09 3.40 -5.18
N TYR A 146 17.81 2.54 -4.46
CA TYR A 146 17.85 1.12 -4.78
C TYR A 146 16.52 0.39 -4.49
N HIS A 147 15.66 0.94 -3.64
CA HIS A 147 14.30 0.44 -3.40
C HIS A 147 13.31 0.89 -4.49
N GLN A 148 13.57 2.01 -5.16
CA GLN A 148 12.69 2.56 -6.19
C GLN A 148 12.71 1.70 -7.45
N HIS A 149 11.52 1.43 -8.01
CA HIS A 149 11.33 0.56 -9.19
C HIS A 149 12.04 -0.80 -9.08
N PHE A 150 12.08 -1.38 -7.87
CA PHE A 150 12.79 -2.63 -7.60
C PHE A 150 12.40 -3.76 -8.56
N TYR A 151 11.11 -3.87 -8.93
CA TYR A 151 10.62 -4.89 -9.87
C TYR A 151 11.20 -4.75 -11.28
N LYS A 152 11.60 -3.53 -11.70
CA LYS A 152 12.26 -3.24 -12.97
C LYS A 152 13.77 -3.49 -12.87
N LYS A 153 14.38 -3.08 -11.75
CA LYS A 153 15.84 -3.17 -11.54
C LYS A 153 16.31 -4.60 -11.22
N ASN A 154 15.51 -5.37 -10.50
CA ASN A 154 15.84 -6.73 -10.04
C ASN A 154 14.69 -7.72 -10.29
N PRO A 155 14.34 -8.00 -11.56
CA PRO A 155 13.15 -8.78 -11.91
C PRO A 155 13.18 -10.22 -11.36
N GLU A 156 14.35 -10.87 -11.34
CA GLU A 156 14.50 -12.23 -10.79
C GLU A 156 14.24 -12.26 -9.29
N LYS A 157 14.88 -11.37 -8.54
CA LYS A 157 14.68 -11.28 -7.09
C LYS A 157 13.23 -10.88 -6.76
N TYR A 158 12.65 -9.95 -7.50
CA TYR A 158 11.24 -9.60 -7.35
C TYR A 158 10.31 -10.80 -7.60
N ALA A 159 10.57 -11.61 -8.62
CA ALA A 159 9.76 -12.80 -8.91
C ALA A 159 9.84 -13.83 -7.77
N THR A 160 11.03 -14.02 -7.18
CA THR A 160 11.22 -14.86 -6.00
C THR A 160 10.43 -14.32 -4.80
N GLU A 161 10.61 -13.03 -4.46
CA GLU A 161 9.89 -12.38 -3.34
C GLU A 161 8.37 -12.45 -3.53
N GLN A 162 7.88 -12.22 -4.75
CA GLN A 162 6.45 -12.31 -5.06
C GLN A 162 5.91 -13.72 -4.82
N LYS A 163 6.64 -14.74 -5.28
CA LYS A 163 6.25 -16.15 -5.13
C LYS A 163 6.34 -16.63 -3.68
N GLU A 164 7.41 -16.26 -2.99
CA GLU A 164 7.67 -16.70 -1.62
C GLU A 164 6.84 -15.93 -0.59
N SER A 165 6.44 -14.69 -0.90
CA SER A 165 5.61 -13.89 0.01
C SER A 165 4.26 -14.54 0.31
N GLY A 166 3.71 -15.43 -0.54
CA GLY A 166 2.36 -15.96 -0.36
C GLY A 166 1.24 -15.00 -0.78
N ARG A 167 1.59 -13.77 -1.23
CA ARG A 167 0.63 -12.79 -1.73
C ARG A 167 -0.13 -13.27 -2.97
N GLU A 168 0.55 -13.94 -3.88
CA GLU A 168 -0.08 -14.48 -5.10
C GLU A 168 -1.12 -15.55 -4.76
N ASP A 169 -0.81 -16.43 -3.81
CA ASP A 169 -1.73 -17.47 -3.35
C ASP A 169 -2.94 -16.86 -2.64
N PHE A 170 -2.72 -15.87 -1.78
CA PHE A 170 -3.80 -15.12 -1.13
C PHE A 170 -4.76 -14.47 -2.14
N ILE A 171 -4.23 -13.81 -3.18
CA ILE A 171 -5.03 -13.23 -4.26
C ILE A 171 -5.88 -14.30 -4.95
N LYS A 172 -5.28 -15.45 -5.27
CA LYS A 172 -6.00 -16.56 -5.93
C LYS A 172 -7.12 -17.11 -5.05
N GLU A 173 -6.87 -17.28 -3.77
CA GLU A 173 -7.81 -17.91 -2.84
C GLU A 173 -9.01 -17.03 -2.49
N ASN A 174 -8.79 -15.73 -2.35
CA ASN A 174 -9.79 -14.78 -1.83
C ASN A 174 -10.42 -13.89 -2.91
N TRP A 175 -9.70 -13.58 -3.99
CA TRP A 175 -10.13 -12.57 -4.97
C TRP A 175 -10.36 -13.11 -6.38
N GLN A 176 -9.80 -14.28 -6.73
CA GLN A 176 -9.98 -14.89 -8.06
C GLN A 176 -10.98 -16.04 -8.10
N LYS A 177 -11.59 -16.44 -6.97
CA LYS A 177 -12.70 -17.40 -7.00
C LYS A 177 -13.95 -16.73 -7.60
N LYS A 178 -14.10 -16.88 -8.91
CA LYS A 178 -15.38 -16.80 -9.62
C LYS A 178 -15.87 -18.20 -9.93
#